data_AF-A0A380KLI9-F1
#
_entry.id   AF-A0A380KLI9-F1
#
_cell.length_a   1.000
_cell.length_b   1.000
_cell.length_c   1.000
_cell.angle_alpha   90.00
_cell.angle_beta   90.00
_cell.angle_gamma   90.00
#
_symmetry.space_group_name_H-M   'P 1'
#
loop_
_entity.id
_entity.type
_entity.pdbx_description
1 polymer ?
#
loop_
_entity_poly.entity_id
_entity_poly.type
_entity_poly.pdbx_seq_one_letter_code
_entity_poly.pdbx_strand_id
1 'polypeptide(L)'
;MIMVALEGFIVAYSFINLILMIKKYKRFHSIYPVIAVFDLVMVVPLFLEMYFGIPDIPRDVYMNFVRAMEDQTTLLIYCLFVLLAQLMFTYELRRIKRLDRSVTRTNDIQEFLLFIQDFKYRKIVVGICYIIVAASVFSVIVAPNPMYYLTFRNVHIQVSDSIARYSEHVIGPLFNLLVGAIIALKLFDSKNKIGGVIFRIVLIVFFTVVNGKRTYLMIIIGVFFLIDLLKEGSLKKIAPKYVFLFGMVAVYFYAYMYITDKISFNSDWYYEMQEYIFRSMHVRFSIYATLHPEKLHILDYPGQSMLYSLFFFIPRAIWISKPRPYIDYYMRGVLGSSSLSDVTYHMPASYYPEFVSNFGILGLALSLIFTIWIMRYFDKRKTACKLLGTGLIALLNVYYYNDLLKIVAMFILYLCITEKYRFVIGRR
;
A
#
# COMPACT_ATOMS: atom_id res chain seq x y z
N MET A 1 22.00 24.64 -4.91
CA MET A 1 23.19 24.07 -4.22
C MET A 1 22.87 23.65 -2.78
N ILE A 2 22.31 24.53 -1.94
CA ILE A 2 21.95 24.19 -0.54
C ILE A 2 20.89 23.06 -0.46
N MET A 3 19.83 23.12 -1.27
CA MET A 3 18.78 22.09 -1.28
C MET A 3 19.30 20.71 -1.69
N VAL A 4 20.06 20.63 -2.78
CA VAL A 4 20.70 19.38 -3.24
C VAL A 4 21.64 18.79 -2.18
N ALA A 5 22.36 19.64 -1.43
CA ALA A 5 23.20 19.18 -0.33
C ALA A 5 22.37 18.61 0.84
N LEU A 6 21.22 19.23 1.16
CA LEU A 6 20.29 18.73 2.17
C LEU A 6 19.67 17.38 1.75
N GLU A 7 19.23 17.26 0.50
CA GLU A 7 18.71 16.01 -0.07
C GLU A 7 19.76 14.89 0.00
N GLY A 8 20.99 15.18 -0.45
CA GLY A 8 22.10 14.24 -0.38
C GLY A 8 22.43 13.80 1.05
N PHE A 9 22.38 14.74 2.01
CA PHE A 9 22.53 14.43 3.42
C PHE A 9 21.43 13.51 3.94
N ILE A 10 20.16 13.77 3.61
CA ILE A 10 19.02 12.94 4.02
C ILE A 10 19.15 11.53 3.46
N VAL A 11 19.48 11.39 2.18
CA VAL A 11 19.68 10.09 1.53
C VAL A 11 20.80 9.32 2.23
N ALA A 12 21.96 9.94 2.44
CA ALA A 12 23.08 9.32 3.15
C ALA A 12 22.69 8.90 4.58
N TYR A 13 21.91 9.73 5.28
CA TYR A 13 21.46 9.44 6.63
C TYR A 13 20.45 8.27 6.69
N SER A 14 19.55 8.17 5.71
CA SER A 14 18.66 7.00 5.54
C SER A 14 19.46 5.71 5.30
N PHE A 15 20.48 5.74 4.44
CA PHE A 15 21.39 4.60 4.25
C PHE A 15 22.06 4.17 5.56
N ILE A 16 22.50 5.13 6.39
CA ILE A 16 23.03 4.83 7.73
C ILE A 16 21.96 4.13 8.58
N ASN A 17 20.72 4.62 8.60
CA ASN A 17 19.63 3.98 9.33
C ASN A 17 19.35 2.54 8.86
N LEU A 18 19.34 2.29 7.56
CA LEU A 18 19.18 0.94 7.00
C LEU A 18 20.34 0.01 7.40
N ILE A 19 21.58 0.49 7.34
CA ILE A 19 22.76 -0.28 7.81
C ILE A 19 22.66 -0.57 9.31
N LEU A 20 22.27 0.41 10.11
CA LEU A 20 22.06 0.24 11.55
C LEU A 20 20.96 -0.77 11.83
N MET A 21 19.86 -0.75 11.07
CA MET A 21 18.76 -1.70 11.17
C MET A 21 19.24 -3.13 10.88
N ILE A 22 19.93 -3.36 9.76
CA ILE A 22 20.43 -4.68 9.36
C ILE A 22 21.45 -5.22 10.37
N LYS A 23 22.46 -4.41 10.74
CA LYS A 23 23.51 -4.84 11.68
C LYS A 23 22.98 -5.14 13.09
N LYS A 24 21.87 -4.53 13.49
CA LYS A 24 21.30 -4.67 14.84
C LYS A 24 20.09 -5.61 14.88
N TYR A 25 19.75 -6.26 13.77
CA TYR A 25 18.61 -7.16 13.72
C TYR A 25 18.85 -8.39 14.61
N LYS A 26 18.08 -8.49 15.69
CA LYS A 26 18.08 -9.66 16.59
C LYS A 26 16.75 -10.40 16.62
N ARG A 27 15.64 -9.65 16.55
CA ARG A 27 14.27 -10.15 16.54
C ARG A 27 13.40 -9.22 15.71
N PHE A 28 12.20 -9.66 15.36
CA PHE A 28 11.28 -8.85 14.56
C PHE A 28 10.67 -7.71 15.40
N HIS A 29 10.93 -6.48 14.97
CA HIS A 29 10.23 -5.28 15.45
C HIS A 29 9.44 -4.67 14.31
N SER A 30 8.22 -4.24 14.61
CA SER A 30 7.26 -3.67 13.66
C SER A 30 7.83 -2.45 12.92
N ILE A 31 8.73 -1.68 13.55
CA ILE A 31 9.32 -0.50 12.94
C ILE A 31 10.24 -0.80 11.74
N TYR A 32 10.86 -1.97 11.66
CA TYR A 32 11.84 -2.29 10.61
C TYR A 32 11.25 -2.25 9.19
N PRO A 33 10.19 -3.00 8.86
CA PRO A 33 9.58 -2.90 7.53
C PRO A 33 8.96 -1.53 7.26
N VAL A 34 8.51 -0.80 8.30
CA VAL A 34 7.98 0.56 8.12
C VAL A 34 9.07 1.54 7.72
N ILE A 35 10.28 1.46 8.30
CA ILE A 35 11.43 2.25 7.86
C ILE A 35 11.76 1.93 6.40
N ALA A 36 11.85 0.64 6.05
CA ALA A 36 12.19 0.24 4.68
C ALA A 36 11.17 0.75 3.65
N VAL A 37 9.87 0.68 3.96
CA VAL A 37 8.81 1.19 3.08
C VAL A 37 8.82 2.71 3.04
N PHE A 38 9.01 3.39 4.18
CA PHE A 38 9.12 4.84 4.23
C PHE A 38 10.28 5.33 3.35
N ASP A 39 11.47 4.73 3.49
CA ASP A 39 12.65 5.08 2.70
C ASP A 39 12.41 4.84 1.21
N LEU A 40 11.76 3.72 0.84
CA LEU A 40 11.39 3.43 -0.54
C LEU A 40 10.45 4.50 -1.14
N VAL A 41 9.44 4.95 -0.40
CA VAL A 41 8.43 5.86 -0.95
C VAL A 41 8.71 7.34 -0.75
N MET A 42 9.60 7.72 0.18
CA MET A 42 9.91 9.11 0.50
C MET A 42 11.38 9.50 0.26
N VAL A 43 12.34 8.60 0.45
CA VAL A 43 13.77 8.93 0.33
C VAL A 43 14.32 8.60 -1.06
N VAL A 44 13.95 7.46 -1.62
CA VAL A 44 14.31 7.10 -3.01
C VAL A 44 13.87 8.16 -4.02
N PRO A 45 12.64 8.73 -3.99
CA PRO A 45 12.30 9.81 -4.93
C PRO A 45 13.22 11.02 -4.78
N LEU A 46 13.62 11.42 -3.56
CA LEU A 46 14.60 12.51 -3.39
C LEU A 46 15.94 12.18 -4.07
N PHE A 47 16.42 10.96 -3.89
CA PHE A 47 17.63 10.51 -4.59
C PHE A 47 17.47 10.59 -6.10
N LEU A 48 16.34 10.15 -6.65
CA LEU A 48 16.08 10.22 -8.09
C LEU A 48 15.93 11.67 -8.58
N GLU A 49 15.25 12.54 -7.81
CA GLU A 49 15.06 13.97 -8.13
C GLU A 49 16.42 14.69 -8.25
N MET A 50 17.44 14.28 -7.47
CA MET A 50 18.80 14.83 -7.57
C MET A 50 19.49 14.56 -8.92
N TYR A 51 19.16 13.45 -9.60
CA TYR A 51 19.78 13.07 -10.89
C TYR A 51 18.90 13.38 -12.09
N PHE A 52 17.59 13.16 -11.97
CA PHE A 52 16.64 13.26 -13.06
C PHE A 52 15.82 14.55 -13.02
N GLY A 53 15.87 15.32 -11.93
CA GLY A 53 15.03 16.49 -11.73
C GLY A 53 13.59 16.12 -11.40
N ILE A 54 12.65 17.04 -11.65
CA ILE A 54 11.21 16.80 -11.49
C ILE A 54 10.73 15.98 -12.70
N PRO A 55 9.90 14.93 -12.52
CA PRO A 55 9.31 14.17 -13.63
C PRO A 55 8.47 15.07 -14.56
N ASP A 56 8.25 14.64 -15.80
CA ASP A 56 7.36 15.34 -16.73
C ASP A 56 5.89 15.07 -16.38
N ILE A 57 5.37 15.87 -15.45
CA ILE A 57 3.99 15.80 -15.00
C ILE A 57 3.10 16.46 -16.08
N PRO A 58 2.04 15.78 -16.57
CA PRO A 58 1.10 16.36 -17.55
C PRO A 58 0.52 17.69 -17.06
N ARG A 59 1.03 18.81 -17.57
CA ARG A 59 0.73 20.16 -17.05
C ARG A 59 -0.71 20.59 -17.34
N ASP A 60 -1.27 20.11 -18.43
CA ASP A 60 -2.64 20.33 -18.87
C ASP A 60 -3.68 19.72 -17.92
N VAL A 61 -3.34 18.60 -17.25
CA VAL A 61 -4.24 17.91 -16.31
C VAL A 61 -3.88 18.21 -14.86
N TYR A 62 -2.59 18.27 -14.52
CA TYR A 62 -2.10 18.26 -13.14
C TYR A 62 -1.30 19.51 -12.76
N MET A 63 -1.70 20.67 -13.25
CA MET A 63 -1.03 21.95 -13.00
C MET A 63 -0.77 22.21 -11.50
N ASN A 64 -1.67 21.80 -10.61
CA ASN A 64 -1.49 22.02 -9.17
C ASN A 64 -0.39 21.12 -8.56
N PHE A 65 -0.14 19.92 -9.11
CA PHE A 65 1.04 19.13 -8.73
C PHE A 65 2.33 19.76 -9.20
N VAL A 66 2.36 20.24 -10.43
CA VAL A 66 3.51 20.93 -11.02
C VAL A 66 3.91 22.11 -10.14
N ARG A 67 2.95 22.96 -9.74
CA ARG A 67 3.18 24.08 -8.82
C ARG A 67 3.76 23.64 -7.48
N ALA A 68 3.23 22.58 -6.88
CA ALA A 68 3.74 22.06 -5.61
C ALA A 68 5.15 21.44 -5.73
N MET A 69 5.47 20.85 -6.88
CA MET A 69 6.78 20.27 -7.17
C MET A 69 7.83 21.32 -7.55
N GLU A 70 7.43 22.46 -8.09
CA GLU A 70 8.34 23.57 -8.41
C GLU A 70 8.59 24.50 -7.21
N ASP A 71 7.67 24.54 -6.23
CA ASP A 71 7.78 25.40 -5.05
C ASP A 71 8.90 24.96 -4.08
N GLN A 72 9.87 25.87 -3.88
CA GLN A 72 11.07 25.63 -3.07
C GLN A 72 10.78 25.58 -1.58
N THR A 73 9.80 26.37 -1.10
CA THR A 73 9.40 26.38 0.31
C THR A 73 8.79 25.03 0.71
N THR A 74 7.93 24.51 -0.16
CA THR A 74 7.34 23.18 -0.05
C THR A 74 8.41 22.09 -0.04
N LEU A 75 9.40 22.16 -0.94
CA LEU A 75 10.52 21.22 -0.96
C LEU A 75 11.31 21.26 0.35
N LEU A 76 11.63 22.46 0.86
CA LEU A 76 12.34 22.61 2.12
C LEU A 76 11.59 21.98 3.29
N ILE A 77 10.29 22.25 3.43
CA ILE A 77 9.47 21.65 4.49
C ILE A 77 9.39 20.13 4.35
N TYR A 78 9.28 19.64 3.11
CA TYR A 78 9.32 18.20 2.84
C TYR A 78 10.65 17.57 3.26
N CYS A 79 11.80 18.16 2.90
CA CYS A 79 13.11 17.69 3.33
C CYS A 79 13.25 17.70 4.86
N LEU A 80 12.77 18.74 5.54
CA LEU A 80 12.78 18.80 7.01
C LEU A 80 11.92 17.70 7.63
N PHE A 81 10.76 17.39 7.04
CA PHE A 81 9.92 16.27 7.45
C PHE A 81 10.62 14.93 7.29
N VAL A 82 11.23 14.66 6.13
CA VAL A 82 11.95 13.39 5.90
C VAL A 82 13.13 13.29 6.86
N LEU A 83 13.87 14.37 7.08
CA LEU A 83 14.96 14.41 8.06
C LEU A 83 14.46 14.11 9.48
N LEU A 84 13.35 14.74 9.90
CA LEU A 84 12.73 14.47 11.20
C LEU A 84 12.33 13.00 11.34
N ALA A 85 11.72 12.42 10.31
CA ALA A 85 11.39 11.00 10.27
C ALA A 85 12.63 10.12 10.50
N GLN A 86 13.72 10.41 9.78
CA GLN A 86 14.97 9.68 9.93
C GLN A 86 15.57 9.80 11.33
N LEU A 87 15.57 10.99 11.93
CA LEU A 87 16.05 11.21 13.30
C LEU A 87 15.22 10.40 14.32
N MET A 88 13.89 10.41 14.16
CA MET A 88 12.99 9.63 15.01
C MET A 88 13.23 8.12 14.83
N PHE A 89 13.45 7.65 13.60
CA PHE A 89 13.80 6.25 13.35
C PHE A 89 15.14 5.87 13.98
N THR A 90 16.17 6.73 13.88
CA THR A 90 17.44 6.49 14.56
C THR A 90 17.25 6.37 16.07
N TYR A 91 16.42 7.23 16.67
CA TYR A 91 16.07 7.16 18.09
C TYR A 91 15.41 5.82 18.44
N GLU A 92 14.42 5.39 17.65
CA GLU A 92 13.74 4.10 17.85
C GLU A 92 14.71 2.91 17.73
N LEU A 93 15.56 2.89 16.70
CA LEU A 93 16.58 1.86 16.50
C LEU A 93 17.57 1.80 17.68
N ARG A 94 17.96 2.95 18.23
CA ARG A 94 18.79 3.02 19.44
C ARG A 94 18.05 2.51 20.68
N ARG A 95 16.77 2.82 20.84
CA ARG A 95 15.97 2.28 21.95
C ARG A 95 15.86 0.76 21.86
N ILE A 96 15.51 0.24 20.68
CA ILE A 96 15.39 -1.21 20.44
C ILE A 96 16.70 -1.92 20.78
N LYS A 97 17.85 -1.37 20.36
CA LYS A 97 19.16 -1.92 20.72
C LYS A 97 19.35 -2.04 22.23
N ARG A 98 18.89 -1.06 23.02
CA ARG A 98 18.99 -1.10 24.49
C ARG A 98 18.08 -2.18 25.08
N LEU A 99 16.84 -2.28 24.58
CA LEU A 99 15.87 -3.28 25.00
C LEU A 99 16.32 -4.71 24.69
N ASP A 100 17.01 -4.90 23.56
CA ASP A 100 17.44 -6.22 23.08
C ASP A 100 18.87 -6.57 23.50
N ARG A 101 19.45 -5.88 24.49
CA ARG A 101 20.81 -6.18 24.98
C ARG A 101 20.92 -7.62 25.48
N SER A 102 19.96 -8.06 26.30
CA SER A 102 19.91 -9.39 26.92
C SER A 102 19.16 -10.44 26.09
N VAL A 103 18.49 -10.04 25.01
CA VAL A 103 17.69 -10.95 24.19
C VAL A 103 18.60 -11.71 23.21
N THR A 104 18.50 -13.04 23.22
CA THR A 104 19.09 -13.92 22.21
C THR A 104 18.30 -13.81 20.90
N ARG A 105 18.94 -14.11 19.77
CA ARG A 105 18.30 -14.01 18.45
C ARG A 105 17.11 -14.97 18.38
N THR A 106 15.92 -14.45 18.11
CA THR A 106 14.69 -15.27 18.00
C THR A 106 14.33 -15.51 16.54
N ASN A 107 13.70 -16.66 16.25
CA ASN A 107 13.13 -16.98 14.95
C ASN A 107 11.62 -16.66 14.93
N ASP A 108 11.24 -15.42 15.24
CA ASP A 108 9.82 -14.98 15.29
C ASP A 108 9.06 -15.29 13.99
N ILE A 109 9.78 -15.27 12.86
CA ILE A 109 9.26 -15.65 11.54
C ILE A 109 8.89 -17.13 11.48
N GLN A 110 9.71 -18.03 12.04
CA GLN A 110 9.37 -19.45 12.10
C GLN A 110 8.19 -19.68 13.04
N GLU A 111 8.11 -18.96 14.15
CA GLU A 111 6.96 -19.04 15.07
C GLU A 111 5.66 -18.60 14.38
N PHE A 112 5.70 -17.54 13.56
CA PHE A 112 4.55 -17.15 12.74
C PHE A 112 4.16 -18.21 11.71
N LEU A 113 5.14 -18.81 11.04
CA LEU A 113 4.87 -19.87 10.06
C LEU A 113 4.28 -21.11 10.73
N LEU A 114 4.76 -21.49 11.92
CA LEU A 114 4.19 -22.56 12.72
C LEU A 114 2.75 -22.22 13.14
N PHE A 115 2.50 -20.99 13.62
CA PHE A 115 1.13 -20.53 13.94
C PHE A 115 0.16 -20.65 12.75
N ILE A 116 0.61 -20.30 11.54
CA ILE A 116 -0.21 -20.45 10.32
C ILE A 116 -0.43 -21.92 9.98
N GLN A 117 0.62 -22.75 10.08
CA GLN A 117 0.54 -24.17 9.75
C GLN A 117 -0.40 -24.93 10.71
N ASP A 118 -0.36 -24.58 12.00
CA ASP A 118 -1.16 -25.17 13.06
C ASP A 118 -2.51 -24.46 13.27
N PHE A 119 -2.87 -23.55 12.37
CA PHE A 119 -4.12 -22.81 12.48
C PHE A 119 -5.31 -23.77 12.43
N LYS A 120 -6.02 -23.91 13.56
CA LYS A 120 -7.14 -24.86 13.76
C LYS A 120 -8.18 -24.84 12.64
N TYR A 121 -8.45 -23.68 12.06
CA TYR A 121 -9.46 -23.49 11.02
C TYR A 121 -8.89 -23.49 9.59
N ARG A 122 -7.66 -23.95 9.39
CA ARG A 122 -6.99 -24.01 8.08
C ARG A 122 -7.86 -24.65 7.00
N LYS A 123 -8.49 -25.80 7.27
CA LYS A 123 -9.35 -26.49 6.31
C LYS A 123 -10.54 -25.64 5.87
N ILE A 124 -11.15 -24.91 6.81
CA ILE A 124 -12.29 -24.02 6.54
C ILE A 124 -11.83 -22.85 5.66
N VAL A 125 -10.71 -22.20 6.03
CA VAL A 125 -10.16 -21.07 5.25
C VAL A 125 -9.80 -21.49 3.83
N VAL A 126 -9.15 -22.64 3.68
CA VAL A 126 -8.82 -23.21 2.35
C VAL A 126 -10.10 -23.55 1.57
N GLY A 127 -11.12 -24.11 2.21
CA GLY A 127 -12.43 -24.35 1.59
C GLY A 127 -13.09 -23.07 1.08
N ILE A 128 -13.10 -22.01 1.89
CA ILE A 128 -13.60 -20.68 1.49
C ILE A 128 -12.81 -20.14 0.30
N CYS A 129 -11.48 -20.30 0.28
CA CYS A 129 -10.66 -19.87 -0.86
C CYS A 129 -11.07 -20.58 -2.15
N TYR A 130 -11.33 -21.90 -2.12
CA TYR A 130 -11.82 -22.64 -3.28
C TYR A 130 -13.22 -22.21 -3.71
N ILE A 131 -14.11 -21.88 -2.76
CA ILE A 131 -15.44 -21.32 -3.07
C ILE A 131 -15.29 -19.97 -3.78
N ILE A 132 -14.40 -19.09 -3.31
CA ILE A 132 -14.12 -17.79 -3.96
C ILE A 132 -13.59 -18.00 -5.37
N VAL A 133 -12.67 -18.96 -5.57
CA VAL A 133 -12.15 -19.32 -6.89
C VAL A 133 -13.29 -19.77 -7.82
N ALA A 134 -14.14 -20.70 -7.36
CA ALA A 134 -15.27 -21.20 -8.14
C ALA A 134 -16.27 -20.07 -8.48
N ALA A 135 -16.61 -19.22 -7.51
CA ALA A 135 -17.47 -18.07 -7.70
C ALA A 135 -16.88 -17.07 -8.71
N SER A 136 -15.57 -16.83 -8.68
CA SER A 136 -14.89 -15.94 -9.62
C SER A 136 -14.93 -16.49 -11.04
N VAL A 137 -14.68 -17.79 -11.24
CA VAL A 137 -14.80 -18.45 -12.55
C VAL A 137 -16.25 -18.37 -13.06
N PHE A 138 -17.22 -18.71 -12.22
CA PHE A 138 -18.64 -18.70 -12.59
C PHE A 138 -19.13 -17.29 -12.95
N SER A 139 -18.65 -16.26 -12.24
CA SER A 139 -18.99 -14.86 -12.54
C SER A 139 -18.57 -14.41 -13.93
N VAL A 140 -17.48 -14.95 -14.50
CA VAL A 140 -17.08 -14.65 -15.88
C VAL A 140 -17.94 -15.41 -16.89
N ILE A 141 -18.26 -16.67 -16.60
CA ILE A 141 -19.07 -17.52 -17.49
C ILE A 141 -20.50 -16.97 -17.62
N VAL A 142 -21.10 -16.49 -16.53
CA VAL A 142 -22.47 -15.95 -16.49
C VAL A 142 -22.50 -14.44 -16.77
N ALA A 143 -21.36 -13.82 -17.08
CA ALA A 143 -21.33 -12.41 -17.38
C ALA A 143 -22.18 -12.11 -18.64
N PRO A 144 -22.76 -10.90 -18.76
CA PRO A 144 -23.57 -10.51 -19.92
C PRO A 144 -22.85 -10.71 -21.27
N ASN A 145 -21.51 -10.63 -21.26
CA ASN A 145 -20.65 -11.00 -22.37
C ASN A 145 -19.34 -11.59 -21.80
N PRO A 146 -19.15 -12.91 -21.77
CA PRO A 146 -17.93 -13.52 -21.23
C PRO A 146 -16.66 -13.13 -22.02
N MET A 147 -16.78 -12.98 -23.34
CA MET A 147 -15.66 -12.59 -24.21
C MET A 147 -15.15 -11.17 -23.91
N TYR A 148 -16.01 -10.32 -23.34
CA TYR A 148 -15.60 -9.03 -22.80
C TYR A 148 -14.42 -9.24 -21.82
N TYR A 149 -14.55 -10.12 -20.84
CA TYR A 149 -13.57 -10.29 -19.78
C TYR A 149 -12.34 -11.12 -20.20
N LEU A 150 -12.43 -11.88 -21.29
CA LEU A 150 -11.35 -12.76 -21.74
C LEU A 150 -10.44 -12.14 -22.81
N THR A 151 -10.64 -10.87 -23.16
CA THR A 151 -9.90 -10.17 -24.23
C THR A 151 -9.22 -8.91 -23.71
N PHE A 152 -7.94 -8.73 -24.05
CA PHE A 152 -7.24 -7.45 -23.85
C PHE A 152 -7.81 -6.43 -24.82
N ARG A 153 -8.26 -5.27 -24.31
CA ARG A 153 -8.93 -4.26 -25.12
C ARG A 153 -8.35 -2.87 -24.92
N ASN A 154 -8.48 -2.09 -25.98
CA ASN A 154 -8.09 -0.69 -26.01
C ASN A 154 -8.99 0.10 -25.05
N VAL A 155 -8.39 1.01 -24.28
CA VAL A 155 -9.05 1.85 -23.28
C VAL A 155 -10.10 2.78 -23.88
N HIS A 156 -10.04 3.05 -25.19
CA HIS A 156 -10.96 3.94 -25.90
C HIS A 156 -12.31 3.32 -26.28
N ILE A 157 -12.52 2.02 -26.05
CA ILE A 157 -13.77 1.34 -26.43
C ILE A 157 -14.84 1.61 -25.37
N GLN A 158 -15.93 2.28 -25.77
CA GLN A 158 -17.10 2.47 -24.90
C GLN A 158 -17.71 1.12 -24.49
N VAL A 159 -18.00 1.01 -23.19
CA VAL A 159 -18.55 -0.19 -22.56
C VAL A 159 -20.05 -0.02 -22.41
N SER A 160 -20.83 -1.05 -22.70
CA SER A 160 -22.27 -0.99 -22.44
C SER A 160 -22.56 -0.89 -20.93
N ASP A 161 -23.60 -0.13 -20.57
CA ASP A 161 -23.99 0.06 -19.17
C ASP A 161 -24.20 -1.26 -18.41
N SER A 162 -24.74 -2.28 -19.08
CA SER A 162 -24.95 -3.60 -18.51
C SER A 162 -23.64 -4.26 -18.07
N ILE A 163 -22.60 -4.15 -18.89
CA ILE A 163 -21.28 -4.71 -18.60
C ILE A 163 -20.57 -3.87 -17.54
N ALA A 164 -20.68 -2.54 -17.61
CA ALA A 164 -20.09 -1.64 -16.62
C ALA A 164 -20.65 -1.92 -15.20
N ARG A 165 -21.98 -2.00 -15.07
CA ARG A 165 -22.64 -2.31 -13.78
C ARG A 165 -22.27 -3.70 -13.26
N TYR A 166 -22.23 -4.71 -14.13
CA TYR A 166 -21.82 -6.07 -13.75
C TYR A 166 -20.35 -6.13 -13.32
N SER A 167 -19.48 -5.40 -14.03
CA SER A 167 -18.07 -5.27 -13.69
C SER A 167 -17.88 -4.67 -12.30
N GLU A 168 -18.60 -3.60 -11.99
CA GLU A 168 -18.51 -2.89 -10.72
C GLU A 168 -19.07 -3.69 -9.54
N HIS A 169 -20.25 -4.30 -9.69
CA HIS A 169 -20.98 -4.90 -8.57
C HIS A 169 -20.67 -6.39 -8.36
N VAL A 170 -20.20 -7.12 -9.39
CA VAL A 170 -19.96 -8.56 -9.32
C VAL A 170 -18.48 -8.89 -9.50
N ILE A 171 -17.90 -8.54 -10.65
CA ILE A 171 -16.52 -8.91 -11.00
C ILE A 171 -15.52 -8.25 -10.04
N GLY A 172 -15.62 -6.93 -9.84
CA GLY A 172 -14.68 -6.17 -9.00
C GLY A 172 -14.54 -6.74 -7.58
N PRO A 173 -15.64 -6.86 -6.81
CA PRO A 173 -15.60 -7.42 -5.46
C PRO A 173 -15.08 -8.87 -5.42
N LEU A 174 -15.55 -9.74 -6.31
CA LEU A 174 -15.12 -11.15 -6.35
C LEU A 174 -13.64 -11.29 -6.68
N PHE A 175 -13.14 -10.53 -7.65
CA PHE A 175 -11.73 -10.59 -8.05
C PHE A 175 -10.82 -9.96 -6.99
N ASN A 176 -11.27 -8.95 -6.24
CA ASN A 176 -10.53 -8.46 -5.07
C ASN A 176 -10.41 -9.55 -3.99
N LEU A 177 -11.48 -10.33 -3.74
CA LEU A 177 -11.43 -11.49 -2.85
C LEU A 177 -10.54 -12.61 -3.40
N LEU A 178 -10.53 -12.82 -4.72
CA LEU A 178 -9.69 -13.81 -5.40
C LEU A 178 -8.20 -13.56 -5.17
N VAL A 179 -7.75 -12.30 -5.18
CA VAL A 179 -6.36 -11.95 -4.82
C VAL A 179 -6.02 -12.48 -3.43
N GLY A 180 -6.89 -12.24 -2.45
CA GLY A 180 -6.75 -12.75 -1.09
C GLY A 180 -6.73 -14.28 -1.04
N ALA A 181 -7.61 -14.94 -1.79
CA ALA A 181 -7.67 -16.40 -1.88
C ALA A 181 -6.39 -17.00 -2.49
N ILE A 182 -5.83 -16.42 -3.57
CA ILE A 182 -4.58 -16.86 -4.20
C ILE A 182 -3.41 -16.78 -3.19
N ILE A 183 -3.33 -15.66 -2.47
CA ILE A 183 -2.31 -15.45 -1.42
C ILE A 183 -2.49 -16.45 -0.29
N ALA A 184 -3.71 -16.63 0.22
CA ALA A 184 -4.00 -17.58 1.30
C ALA A 184 -3.67 -19.03 0.88
N LEU A 185 -4.02 -19.43 -0.34
CA LEU A 185 -3.68 -20.75 -0.87
C LEU A 185 -2.16 -20.97 -0.94
N LYS A 186 -1.38 -19.96 -1.31
CA LYS A 186 0.10 -20.03 -1.25
C LYS A 186 0.61 -20.09 0.19
N LEU A 187 0.01 -19.33 1.10
CA LEU A 187 0.39 -19.27 2.50
C LEU A 187 0.19 -20.65 3.17
N PHE A 188 -1.00 -21.24 3.01
CA PHE A 188 -1.38 -22.53 3.58
C PHE A 188 -0.86 -23.75 2.79
N ASP A 189 -0.27 -23.58 1.61
CA ASP A 189 0.44 -24.65 0.91
C ASP A 189 1.84 -24.86 1.53
N SER A 190 1.96 -25.90 2.34
CA SER A 190 3.21 -26.23 3.04
C SER A 190 4.20 -27.02 2.18
N LYS A 191 3.76 -27.63 1.07
CA LYS A 191 4.59 -28.56 0.29
C LYS A 191 4.95 -28.05 -1.11
N ASN A 192 4.35 -26.95 -1.57
CA ASN A 192 4.58 -26.35 -2.90
C ASN A 192 4.62 -27.42 -4.01
N LYS A 193 3.73 -28.42 -3.95
CA LYS A 193 3.68 -29.49 -4.95
C LYS A 193 3.47 -28.88 -6.33
N ILE A 194 4.05 -29.51 -7.36
CA ILE A 194 4.00 -29.03 -8.75
C ILE A 194 2.57 -28.69 -9.17
N GLY A 195 1.59 -29.56 -8.90
CA GLY A 195 0.18 -29.30 -9.22
C GLY A 195 -0.40 -28.05 -8.53
N GLY A 196 -0.03 -27.79 -7.27
CA GLY A 196 -0.44 -26.58 -6.56
C GLY A 196 0.21 -25.31 -7.11
N VAL A 197 1.46 -25.41 -7.58
CA VAL A 197 2.16 -24.30 -8.24
C VAL A 197 1.50 -23.98 -9.58
N ILE A 198 1.26 -24.99 -10.43
CA ILE A 198 0.58 -24.83 -11.73
C ILE A 198 -0.81 -24.24 -11.53
N PHE A 199 -1.59 -24.76 -10.57
CA PHE A 199 -2.93 -24.23 -10.26
C PHE A 199 -2.89 -22.73 -9.93
N ARG A 200 -1.96 -22.29 -9.08
CA ARG A 200 -1.81 -20.86 -8.75
C ARG A 200 -1.37 -20.02 -9.96
N ILE A 201 -0.49 -20.54 -10.81
CA ILE A 201 -0.08 -19.84 -12.05
C ILE A 201 -1.30 -19.62 -12.95
N VAL A 202 -2.10 -20.66 -13.17
CA VAL A 202 -3.35 -20.57 -13.96
C VAL A 202 -4.31 -19.54 -13.35
N LEU A 203 -4.48 -19.54 -12.03
CA LEU A 203 -5.33 -18.55 -11.35
C LEU A 203 -4.80 -17.11 -11.50
N ILE A 204 -3.48 -16.90 -11.41
CA ILE A 204 -2.87 -15.58 -11.59
C ILE A 204 -3.07 -15.09 -13.03
N VAL A 205 -2.88 -15.95 -14.02
CA VAL A 205 -3.13 -15.62 -15.43
C VAL A 205 -4.60 -15.30 -15.65
N PHE A 206 -5.51 -16.14 -15.19
CA PHE A 206 -6.96 -15.91 -15.25
C PHE A 206 -7.35 -14.57 -14.62
N PHE A 207 -6.88 -14.31 -13.40
CA PHE A 207 -7.09 -13.06 -12.70
C PHE A 207 -6.60 -11.86 -13.50
N THR A 208 -5.38 -11.95 -14.06
CA THR A 208 -4.73 -10.85 -14.78
C THR A 208 -5.47 -10.51 -16.07
N VAL A 209 -5.91 -11.52 -16.82
CA VAL A 209 -6.69 -11.35 -18.05
C VAL A 209 -8.03 -10.67 -17.77
N VAL A 210 -8.76 -11.13 -16.75
CA VAL A 210 -10.11 -10.63 -16.45
C VAL A 210 -10.11 -9.25 -15.81
N ASN A 211 -9.22 -9.02 -14.84
CA ASN A 211 -9.20 -7.76 -14.11
C ASN A 211 -8.53 -6.64 -14.94
N GLY A 212 -7.55 -6.98 -15.78
CA GLY A 212 -6.76 -6.02 -16.55
C GLY A 212 -5.87 -5.09 -15.70
N LYS A 213 -5.93 -5.17 -14.37
CA LYS A 213 -5.10 -4.37 -13.47
C LYS A 213 -3.77 -5.06 -13.17
N ARG A 214 -2.76 -4.65 -13.93
CA ARG A 214 -1.36 -5.04 -13.82
C ARG A 214 -0.77 -4.92 -12.39
N THR A 215 -1.22 -3.95 -11.60
CA THR A 215 -0.75 -3.70 -10.22
C THR A 215 -0.97 -4.90 -9.29
N TYR A 216 -2.09 -5.61 -9.42
CA TYR A 216 -2.38 -6.76 -8.57
C TYR A 216 -1.46 -7.95 -8.85
N LEU A 217 -0.98 -8.11 -10.09
CA LEU A 217 0.01 -9.13 -10.43
C LEU A 217 1.33 -8.89 -9.66
N MET A 218 1.80 -7.64 -9.63
CA MET A 218 2.99 -7.27 -8.83
C MET A 218 2.77 -7.54 -7.34
N ILE A 219 1.59 -7.19 -6.81
CA ILE A 219 1.26 -7.45 -5.40
C ILE A 219 1.29 -8.95 -5.10
N ILE A 220 0.66 -9.79 -5.93
CA ILE A 220 0.65 -11.25 -5.72
C ILE A 220 2.08 -11.80 -5.75
N ILE A 221 2.89 -11.42 -6.75
CA ILE A 221 4.26 -11.91 -6.89
C ILE A 221 5.16 -11.40 -5.75
N GLY A 222 5.02 -10.14 -5.34
CA GLY A 222 5.72 -9.57 -4.19
C GLY A 222 5.35 -10.28 -2.88
N VAL A 223 4.07 -10.56 -2.66
CA VAL A 223 3.63 -11.33 -1.48
C VAL A 223 4.12 -12.77 -1.55
N PHE A 224 4.15 -13.40 -2.73
CA PHE A 224 4.73 -14.74 -2.90
C PHE A 224 6.22 -14.75 -2.58
N PHE A 225 6.98 -13.74 -3.02
CA PHE A 225 8.38 -13.53 -2.67
C PHE A 225 8.55 -13.49 -1.16
N LEU A 226 7.73 -12.68 -0.47
CA LEU A 226 7.76 -12.60 0.99
C LEU A 226 7.43 -13.95 1.63
N ILE A 227 6.37 -14.65 1.20
CA ILE A 227 6.01 -15.96 1.75
C ILE A 227 7.14 -16.98 1.57
N ASP A 228 7.75 -17.05 0.39
CA ASP A 228 8.86 -17.97 0.12
C ASP A 228 10.13 -17.56 0.88
N LEU A 229 10.41 -16.26 1.04
CA LEU A 229 11.50 -15.77 1.86
C LEU A 229 11.34 -16.16 3.33
N LEU A 230 10.11 -16.04 3.85
CA LEU A 230 9.80 -16.45 5.21
C LEU A 230 9.98 -17.97 5.36
N LYS A 231 9.47 -18.78 4.41
CA LYS A 231 9.53 -20.25 4.46
C LYS A 231 10.96 -20.81 4.30
N GLU A 232 11.73 -20.28 3.34
CA GLU A 232 13.07 -20.78 3.02
C GLU A 232 14.16 -20.13 3.89
N GLY A 233 13.93 -18.91 4.39
CA GLY A 233 14.87 -18.17 5.23
C GLY A 233 16.16 -17.69 4.53
N SER A 234 16.31 -17.94 3.22
CA SER A 234 17.52 -17.61 2.47
C SER A 234 17.19 -16.85 1.18
N LEU A 235 17.56 -15.55 1.16
CA LEU A 235 17.40 -14.68 -0.01
C LEU A 235 18.16 -15.23 -1.23
N LYS A 236 19.37 -15.75 -1.05
CA LYS A 236 20.20 -16.25 -2.16
C LYS A 236 19.54 -17.39 -2.94
N LYS A 237 18.75 -18.24 -2.26
CA LYS A 237 18.05 -19.35 -2.90
C LYS A 237 16.82 -18.91 -3.70
N ILE A 238 16.08 -17.93 -3.18
CA ILE A 238 14.83 -17.48 -3.80
C ILE A 238 15.01 -16.35 -4.81
N ALA A 239 16.05 -15.52 -4.65
CA ALA A 239 16.22 -14.29 -5.41
C ALA A 239 16.25 -14.54 -6.93
N PRO A 240 16.97 -15.55 -7.47
CA PRO A 240 16.99 -15.78 -8.92
C PRO A 240 15.60 -16.00 -9.52
N LYS A 241 14.77 -16.81 -8.85
CA LYS A 241 13.37 -17.08 -9.26
C LYS A 241 12.54 -15.80 -9.31
N TYR A 242 12.65 -14.96 -8.28
CA TYR A 242 11.82 -13.76 -8.20
C TYR A 242 12.34 -12.61 -9.04
N VAL A 243 13.65 -12.47 -9.23
CA VAL A 243 14.25 -11.57 -10.22
C VAL A 243 13.73 -11.93 -11.62
N PHE A 244 13.71 -13.21 -11.97
CA PHE A 244 13.13 -13.68 -13.23
C PHE A 244 11.63 -13.35 -13.33
N LEU A 245 10.83 -13.64 -12.28
CA LEU A 245 9.40 -13.33 -12.28
C LEU A 245 9.12 -11.83 -12.38
N PHE A 246 9.84 -10.98 -11.65
CA PHE A 246 9.70 -9.53 -11.75
C PHE A 246 10.11 -9.03 -13.14
N GLY A 247 11.15 -9.61 -13.75
CA GLY A 247 11.52 -9.35 -15.14
C GLY A 247 10.40 -9.70 -16.12
N MET A 248 9.77 -10.87 -15.98
CA MET A 248 8.61 -11.26 -16.81
C MET A 248 7.42 -10.31 -16.61
N VAL A 249 7.15 -9.88 -15.37
CA VAL A 249 6.09 -8.91 -15.09
C VAL A 249 6.37 -7.57 -15.76
N ALA A 250 7.61 -7.09 -15.71
CA ALA A 250 8.01 -5.85 -16.39
C ALA A 250 7.79 -5.95 -17.91
N VAL A 251 8.18 -7.07 -18.53
CA VAL A 251 7.92 -7.33 -19.95
C VAL A 251 6.41 -7.35 -20.24
N TYR A 252 5.61 -8.04 -19.40
CA TYR A 252 4.16 -8.05 -19.54
C TYR A 252 3.55 -6.65 -19.40
N PHE A 253 4.02 -5.83 -18.46
CA PHE A 253 3.57 -4.45 -18.28
C PHE A 253 3.80 -3.63 -19.55
N TYR A 254 5.00 -3.73 -20.12
CA TYR A 254 5.35 -3.03 -21.34
C TYR A 254 4.52 -3.50 -22.54
N ALA A 255 4.39 -4.81 -22.74
CA ALA A 255 3.54 -5.37 -23.80
C ALA A 255 2.07 -4.98 -23.63
N TYR A 256 1.55 -5.02 -22.41
CA TYR A 256 0.18 -4.60 -22.10
C TYR A 256 -0.05 -3.12 -22.41
N MET A 257 0.91 -2.24 -22.08
CA MET A 257 0.81 -0.80 -22.41
C MET A 257 0.67 -0.57 -23.91
N TYR A 258 1.43 -1.32 -24.72
CA TYR A 258 1.36 -1.23 -26.18
C TYR A 258 0.04 -1.80 -26.72
N ILE A 259 -0.38 -2.98 -26.28
CA ILE A 259 -1.60 -3.65 -26.74
C ILE A 259 -2.87 -2.86 -26.37
N THR A 260 -2.87 -2.20 -25.21
CA THR A 260 -4.03 -1.43 -24.73
C THR A 260 -4.00 0.05 -25.11
N ASP A 261 -2.96 0.47 -25.84
CA ASP A 261 -2.71 1.87 -26.24
C ASP A 261 -2.56 2.84 -25.04
N LYS A 262 -2.23 2.31 -23.86
CA LYS A 262 -1.99 3.14 -22.67
C LYS A 262 -0.72 3.98 -22.76
N ILE A 263 0.20 3.60 -23.65
CA ILE A 263 1.45 4.33 -23.88
C ILE A 263 1.20 5.75 -24.44
N SER A 264 0.05 5.98 -25.07
CA SER A 264 -0.35 7.29 -25.59
C SER A 264 -0.72 8.30 -24.49
N PHE A 265 -1.13 7.82 -23.31
CA PHE A 265 -1.54 8.69 -22.19
C PHE A 265 -0.35 9.25 -21.40
N ASN A 266 0.66 8.42 -21.13
CA ASN A 266 1.91 8.86 -20.54
C ASN A 266 3.02 7.83 -20.80
N SER A 267 4.16 8.30 -21.28
CA SER A 267 5.35 7.48 -21.55
C SER A 267 6.48 7.71 -20.53
N ASP A 268 6.33 8.68 -19.63
CA ASP A 268 7.31 8.96 -18.58
C ASP A 268 7.17 7.94 -17.44
N TRP A 269 8.08 6.97 -17.44
CA TRP A 269 8.19 5.96 -16.39
C TRP A 269 8.43 6.58 -15.01
N TYR A 270 9.10 7.72 -14.92
CA TYR A 270 9.46 8.35 -13.67
C TYR A 270 8.24 9.04 -13.04
N TYR A 271 7.43 9.71 -13.86
CA TYR A 271 6.11 10.18 -13.44
C TYR A 271 5.23 9.01 -12.95
N GLU A 272 5.15 7.91 -13.69
CA GLU A 272 4.37 6.74 -13.28
C GLU A 272 4.85 6.17 -11.93
N MET A 273 6.15 6.14 -11.67
CA MET A 273 6.68 5.75 -10.36
C MET A 273 6.26 6.73 -9.26
N GLN A 274 6.25 8.04 -9.54
CA GLN A 274 5.81 9.09 -8.62
C GLN A 274 4.31 9.04 -8.31
N GLU A 275 3.49 8.68 -9.30
CA GLU A 275 2.05 8.50 -9.14
C GLU A 275 1.74 7.23 -8.32
N TYR A 276 2.28 6.08 -8.74
CA TYR A 276 1.83 4.79 -8.22
C TYR A 276 2.60 4.29 -7.00
N ILE A 277 3.88 4.65 -6.84
CA ILE A 277 4.76 4.07 -5.80
C ILE A 277 5.23 5.14 -4.81
N PHE A 278 5.88 6.19 -5.30
CA PHE A 278 6.45 7.22 -4.44
C PHE A 278 5.39 8.16 -3.89
N ARG A 279 5.70 8.80 -2.78
CA ARG A 279 4.78 9.66 -2.05
C ARG A 279 5.35 11.06 -1.81
N SER A 280 6.51 11.39 -2.39
CA SER A 280 7.08 12.73 -2.31
C SER A 280 6.15 13.77 -2.94
N MET A 281 5.74 13.56 -4.19
CA MET A 281 4.80 14.45 -4.89
C MET A 281 3.50 14.66 -4.10
N HIS A 282 2.98 13.58 -3.49
CA HIS A 282 1.73 13.62 -2.77
C HIS A 282 1.80 14.42 -1.46
N VAL A 283 2.88 14.24 -0.70
CA VAL A 283 3.10 14.99 0.55
C VAL A 283 3.40 16.45 0.23
N ARG A 284 4.24 16.72 -0.77
CA ARG A 284 4.55 18.09 -1.22
C ARG A 284 3.29 18.83 -1.64
N PHE A 285 2.39 18.17 -2.36
CA PHE A 285 1.10 18.76 -2.72
C PHE A 285 0.26 19.20 -1.50
N SER A 286 0.14 18.35 -0.47
CA SER A 286 -0.59 18.72 0.75
C SER A 286 0.08 19.84 1.55
N ILE A 287 1.42 19.90 1.54
CA ILE A 287 2.18 21.00 2.14
C ILE A 287 1.89 22.29 1.37
N TYR A 288 2.00 22.27 0.05
CA TYR A 288 1.74 23.43 -0.80
C TYR A 288 0.31 23.97 -0.62
N ALA A 289 -0.69 23.09 -0.60
CA ALA A 289 -2.09 23.47 -0.34
C ALA A 289 -2.28 24.09 1.06
N THR A 290 -1.48 23.68 2.04
CA THR A 290 -1.51 24.26 3.39
C THR A 290 -0.83 25.64 3.45
N LEU A 291 0.23 25.85 2.65
CA LEU A 291 0.96 27.12 2.58
C LEU A 291 0.24 28.17 1.73
N HIS A 292 -0.53 27.74 0.75
CA HIS A 292 -1.25 28.59 -0.21
C HIS A 292 -2.76 28.32 -0.22
N PRO A 293 -3.44 28.46 0.93
CA PRO A 293 -4.88 28.22 1.03
C PRO A 293 -5.67 29.05 0.01
N GLU A 294 -5.26 30.30 -0.24
CA GLU A 294 -5.90 31.21 -1.19
C GLU A 294 -5.90 30.72 -2.64
N LYS A 295 -5.00 29.79 -2.99
CA LYS A 295 -4.88 29.23 -4.34
C LYS A 295 -5.54 27.87 -4.45
N LEU A 296 -5.48 27.09 -3.37
CA LEU A 296 -5.82 25.67 -3.39
C LEU A 296 -6.16 25.18 -2.00
N HIS A 297 -7.30 24.49 -1.89
CA HIS A 297 -7.68 23.74 -0.71
C HIS A 297 -8.00 22.29 -1.07
N ILE A 298 -7.51 21.36 -0.26
CA ILE A 298 -7.86 19.94 -0.39
C ILE A 298 -9.20 19.68 0.33
N LEU A 299 -9.21 19.93 1.64
CA LEU A 299 -10.40 19.78 2.48
C LEU A 299 -11.15 21.10 2.61
N ASP A 300 -12.46 21.02 2.75
CA ASP A 300 -13.32 22.18 3.01
C ASP A 300 -13.14 22.70 4.45
N TYR A 301 -12.78 21.81 5.39
CA TYR A 301 -12.46 22.17 6.78
C TYR A 301 -11.53 21.14 7.46
N PRO A 302 -10.75 21.53 8.49
CA PRO A 302 -9.91 20.63 9.27
C PRO A 302 -10.70 19.47 9.91
N GLY A 303 -10.23 18.24 9.78
CA GLY A 303 -10.87 17.05 10.36
C GLY A 303 -11.92 16.38 9.47
N GLN A 304 -12.24 16.95 8.30
CA GLN A 304 -13.29 16.44 7.40
C GLN A 304 -13.08 14.98 7.01
N SER A 305 -11.86 14.58 6.62
CA SER A 305 -11.60 13.19 6.24
C SER A 305 -11.44 12.25 7.46
N MET A 306 -10.99 12.78 8.60
CA MET A 306 -10.91 12.03 9.86
C MET A 306 -12.30 11.60 10.34
N LEU A 307 -13.31 12.47 10.20
CA LEU A 307 -14.71 12.14 10.49
C LEU A 307 -15.20 10.97 9.61
N TYR A 308 -14.88 10.98 8.32
CA TYR A 308 -15.21 9.87 7.44
C TYR A 308 -14.52 8.57 7.89
N SER A 309 -13.24 8.63 8.20
CA SER A 309 -12.44 7.47 8.61
C SER A 309 -12.91 6.87 9.94
N LEU A 310 -13.28 7.69 10.92
CA LEU A 310 -13.79 7.24 12.22
C LEU A 310 -15.18 6.62 12.12
N PHE A 311 -16.07 7.24 11.33
CA PHE A 311 -17.47 6.83 11.20
C PHE A 311 -17.74 6.11 9.88
N PHE A 312 -16.74 5.40 9.35
CA PHE A 312 -16.85 4.76 8.03
C PHE A 312 -18.04 3.77 7.96
N PHE A 313 -18.40 3.14 9.08
CA PHE A 313 -19.50 2.20 9.21
C PHE A 313 -20.90 2.83 9.23
N ILE A 314 -21.03 4.15 9.44
CA ILE A 314 -22.33 4.83 9.40
C ILE A 314 -22.78 4.98 7.93
N PRO A 315 -23.91 4.39 7.51
CA PRO A 315 -24.37 4.52 6.13
C PRO A 315 -24.84 5.94 5.81
N ARG A 316 -24.66 6.37 4.56
CA ARG A 316 -25.11 7.69 4.07
C ARG A 316 -26.62 7.89 4.14
N ALA A 317 -27.39 6.80 4.18
CA ALA A 317 -28.84 6.84 4.40
C ALA A 317 -29.20 7.43 5.78
N ILE A 318 -28.34 7.26 6.78
CA ILE A 318 -28.53 7.82 8.13
C ILE A 318 -27.86 9.19 8.25
N TRP A 319 -26.65 9.33 7.68
CA TRP A 319 -25.91 10.60 7.67
C TRP A 319 -25.73 11.10 6.24
N ILE A 320 -26.73 11.83 5.74
CA ILE A 320 -26.78 12.32 4.36
C ILE A 320 -25.57 13.23 4.05
N SER A 321 -25.21 14.11 4.99
CA SER A 321 -24.06 15.02 4.90
C SER A 321 -22.71 14.39 5.27
N LYS A 322 -22.62 13.05 5.37
CA LYS A 322 -21.37 12.36 5.71
C LYS A 322 -20.24 12.79 4.77
N PRO A 323 -19.05 13.16 5.29
CA PRO A 323 -17.90 13.47 4.44
C PRO A 323 -17.51 12.30 3.53
N ARG A 324 -16.72 12.60 2.51
CA ARG A 324 -16.18 11.60 1.57
C ARG A 324 -14.82 11.09 2.04
N PRO A 325 -14.32 9.96 1.51
CA PRO A 325 -12.93 9.58 1.68
C PRO A 325 -11.97 10.73 1.36
N TYR A 326 -10.85 10.81 2.08
CA TYR A 326 -9.79 11.80 1.82
C TYR A 326 -9.41 11.88 0.34
N ILE A 327 -9.37 10.73 -0.34
CA ILE A 327 -8.90 10.66 -1.71
C ILE A 327 -9.80 11.40 -2.71
N ASP A 328 -11.11 11.51 -2.44
CA ASP A 328 -12.02 12.27 -3.30
C ASP A 328 -11.68 13.76 -3.23
N TYR A 329 -11.47 14.27 -2.01
CA TYR A 329 -11.07 15.66 -1.77
C TYR A 329 -9.67 15.96 -2.32
N TYR A 330 -8.74 15.02 -2.12
CA TYR A 330 -7.38 15.11 -2.64
C TYR A 330 -7.38 15.26 -4.16
N MET A 331 -8.06 14.36 -4.87
CA MET A 331 -8.13 14.41 -6.32
C MET A 331 -8.85 15.65 -6.84
N ARG A 332 -9.91 16.11 -6.16
CA ARG A 332 -10.56 17.39 -6.48
C ARG A 332 -9.55 18.55 -6.44
N GLY A 333 -8.72 18.62 -5.39
CA GLY A 333 -7.66 19.61 -5.29
C GLY A 333 -6.62 19.48 -6.40
N VAL A 334 -6.17 18.26 -6.69
CA VAL A 334 -5.19 17.98 -7.76
C VAL A 334 -5.69 18.48 -9.11
N LEU A 335 -6.94 18.16 -9.45
CA LEU A 335 -7.61 18.54 -10.69
C LEU A 335 -8.03 20.02 -10.71
N GLY A 336 -8.02 20.71 -9.57
CA GLY A 336 -8.56 22.06 -9.44
C GLY A 336 -10.05 22.14 -9.74
N SER A 337 -10.80 21.04 -9.61
CA SER A 337 -12.24 21.03 -9.85
C SER A 337 -12.99 21.61 -8.66
N SER A 338 -14.13 22.25 -8.93
CA SER A 338 -15.07 22.72 -7.91
C SER A 338 -15.98 21.61 -7.38
N SER A 339 -16.14 20.51 -8.12
CA SER A 339 -17.08 19.44 -7.79
C SER A 339 -16.40 18.09 -7.58
N LEU A 340 -16.87 17.35 -6.57
CA LEU A 340 -16.46 15.95 -6.35
C LEU A 340 -17.01 15.01 -7.43
N SER A 341 -18.03 15.41 -8.19
CA SER A 341 -18.56 14.62 -9.32
C SER A 341 -17.53 14.43 -10.44
N ASP A 342 -16.57 15.34 -10.53
CA ASP A 342 -15.61 15.37 -11.64
C ASP A 342 -14.40 14.47 -11.36
N VAL A 343 -14.32 13.93 -10.14
CA VAL A 343 -13.29 12.96 -9.73
C VAL A 343 -13.70 11.58 -10.26
N THR A 344 -13.15 11.22 -11.41
CA THR A 344 -13.43 9.95 -12.09
C THR A 344 -12.41 8.84 -11.81
N TYR A 345 -11.27 9.18 -11.20
CA TYR A 345 -10.23 8.23 -10.81
C TYR A 345 -9.48 8.72 -9.57
N HIS A 346 -8.74 7.80 -8.94
CA HIS A 346 -8.01 8.05 -7.70
C HIS A 346 -6.54 7.70 -7.83
N MET A 347 -5.67 8.65 -7.53
CA MET A 347 -4.25 8.38 -7.30
C MET A 347 -4.04 7.90 -5.86
N PRO A 348 -3.23 6.88 -5.59
CA PRO A 348 -3.03 6.40 -4.23
C PRO A 348 -2.19 7.37 -3.39
N ALA A 349 -2.82 8.26 -2.62
CA ALA A 349 -2.14 9.04 -1.58
C ALA A 349 -1.79 8.14 -0.37
N SER A 350 -0.78 8.49 0.42
CA SER A 350 -0.52 7.84 1.73
C SER A 350 -1.31 8.55 2.84
N TYR A 351 -1.17 8.13 4.10
CA TYR A 351 -1.78 8.85 5.23
C TYR A 351 -1.04 10.13 5.63
N TYR A 352 0.21 10.36 5.18
CA TYR A 352 0.93 11.60 5.53
C TYR A 352 0.26 12.86 4.96
N PRO A 353 -0.10 12.93 3.65
CA PRO A 353 -0.86 14.05 3.10
C PRO A 353 -2.19 14.29 3.81
N GLU A 354 -2.85 13.22 4.25
CA GLU A 354 -4.11 13.31 4.97
C GLU A 354 -3.93 13.98 6.33
N PHE A 355 -2.88 13.62 7.08
CA PHE A 355 -2.55 14.30 8.34
C PHE A 355 -2.24 15.79 8.10
N VAL A 356 -1.49 16.11 7.04
CA VAL A 356 -1.18 17.51 6.69
C VAL A 356 -2.45 18.28 6.37
N SER A 357 -3.34 17.73 5.56
CA SER A 357 -4.57 18.41 5.19
C SER A 357 -5.53 18.62 6.36
N ASN A 358 -5.53 17.73 7.36
CA ASN A 358 -6.38 17.85 8.54
C ASN A 358 -5.78 18.72 9.65
N PHE A 359 -4.45 18.75 9.80
CA PHE A 359 -3.77 19.38 10.94
C PHE A 359 -2.73 20.45 10.53
N GLY A 360 -2.71 20.83 9.26
CA GLY A 360 -1.69 21.72 8.68
C GLY A 360 -0.29 21.11 8.74
N ILE A 361 0.74 21.96 8.78
CA ILE A 361 2.16 21.53 8.81
C ILE A 361 2.45 20.65 10.05
N LEU A 362 1.74 20.86 11.17
CA LEU A 362 1.86 20.00 12.36
C LEU A 362 1.47 18.55 12.08
N GLY A 363 0.65 18.30 11.06
CA GLY A 363 0.31 16.97 10.57
C GLY A 363 1.53 16.12 10.21
N LEU A 364 2.62 16.74 9.74
CA LEU A 364 3.89 16.05 9.45
C LEU A 364 4.49 15.42 10.71
N ALA A 365 4.53 16.14 11.82
CA ALA A 365 5.04 15.61 13.08
C ALA A 365 4.06 14.62 13.73
N LEU A 366 2.75 14.94 13.70
CA LEU A 366 1.70 14.09 14.28
C LEU A 366 1.63 12.72 13.60
N SER A 367 1.77 12.68 12.27
CA SER A 367 1.79 11.42 11.52
C SER A 367 2.97 10.54 11.94
N LEU A 368 4.18 11.07 12.10
CA LEU A 368 5.36 10.31 12.57
C LEU A 368 5.20 9.81 14.01
N ILE A 369 4.67 10.66 14.89
CA ILE A 369 4.36 10.27 16.27
C ILE A 369 3.35 9.13 16.27
N PHE A 370 2.30 9.23 15.46
CA PHE A 370 1.31 8.17 15.28
C PHE A 370 1.96 6.87 14.79
N THR A 371 2.81 6.92 13.75
CA THR A 371 3.55 5.75 13.22
C THR A 371 4.33 5.05 14.33
N ILE A 372 5.13 5.80 15.09
CA ILE A 372 6.00 5.23 16.11
C ILE A 372 5.18 4.70 17.27
N TRP A 373 4.16 5.43 17.69
CA TRP A 373 3.26 5.00 18.76
C TRP A 373 2.56 3.68 18.42
N ILE A 374 2.01 3.55 17.21
CA ILE A 374 1.30 2.34 16.81
C ILE A 374 2.25 1.16 16.59
N MET A 375 3.48 1.40 16.09
CA MET A 375 4.51 0.34 16.00
C MET A 375 4.91 -0.19 17.37
N ARG A 376 5.16 0.70 18.33
CA ARG A 376 5.43 0.31 19.73
C ARG A 376 4.26 -0.46 20.35
N TYR A 377 3.04 -0.12 19.97
CA TYR A 377 1.85 -0.83 20.42
C TYR A 377 1.83 -2.27 19.87
N PHE A 378 2.06 -2.46 18.57
CA PHE A 378 2.11 -3.79 17.95
C PHE A 378 3.32 -4.63 18.40
N ASP A 379 4.45 -4.02 18.72
CA ASP A 379 5.63 -4.73 19.23
C ASP A 379 5.36 -5.49 20.54
N LYS A 380 4.34 -5.07 21.31
CA LYS A 380 3.91 -5.71 22.56
C LYS A 380 2.85 -6.81 22.36
N ARG A 381 2.36 -7.00 21.13
CA ARG A 381 1.28 -7.94 20.80
C ARG A 381 1.83 -9.30 20.39
N LYS A 382 0.95 -10.31 20.33
CA LYS A 382 1.36 -11.63 19.81
C LYS A 382 1.70 -11.53 18.33
N THR A 383 2.44 -12.53 17.84
CA THR A 383 3.04 -12.55 16.51
C THR A 383 2.04 -12.26 15.38
N ALA A 384 0.80 -12.74 15.48
CA ALA A 384 -0.25 -12.47 14.49
C ALA A 384 -0.72 -11.00 14.49
N CYS A 385 -1.16 -10.42 15.63
CA CYS A 385 -1.56 -9.00 15.66
C CYS A 385 -0.36 -8.09 15.35
N LYS A 386 0.85 -8.46 15.79
CA LYS A 386 2.09 -7.75 15.47
C LYS A 386 2.33 -7.67 13.96
N LEU A 387 2.36 -8.79 13.25
CA LEU A 387 2.69 -8.84 11.83
C LEU A 387 1.60 -8.20 10.96
N LEU A 388 0.33 -8.50 11.24
CA LEU A 388 -0.78 -7.89 10.50
C LEU A 388 -0.87 -6.38 10.74
N GLY A 389 -0.71 -5.94 12.00
CA GLY A 389 -0.63 -4.52 12.35
C GLY A 389 0.54 -3.80 11.67
N THR A 390 1.70 -4.45 11.63
CA THR A 390 2.87 -3.93 10.89
C THR A 390 2.58 -3.80 9.40
N GLY A 391 2.00 -4.83 8.80
CA GLY A 391 1.61 -4.82 7.38
C GLY A 391 0.60 -3.72 7.06
N LEU A 392 -0.39 -3.49 7.92
CA LEU A 392 -1.36 -2.40 7.77
C LEU A 392 -0.66 -1.03 7.73
N ILE A 393 0.21 -0.74 8.70
CA ILE A 393 0.88 0.56 8.74
C ILE A 393 1.88 0.72 7.59
N ALA A 394 2.59 -0.34 7.21
CA ALA A 394 3.43 -0.33 6.01
C ALA A 394 2.59 -0.04 4.76
N LEU A 395 1.41 -0.64 4.62
CA LEU A 395 0.50 -0.34 3.51
C LEU A 395 0.00 1.12 3.56
N LEU A 396 -0.31 1.67 4.73
CA LEU A 396 -0.74 3.07 4.85
C LEU A 396 0.35 4.04 4.38
N ASN A 397 1.64 3.71 4.55
CA ASN A 397 2.73 4.53 3.99
C ASN A 397 2.65 4.66 2.46
N VAL A 398 1.99 3.72 1.79
CA VAL A 398 1.87 3.66 0.32
C VAL A 398 0.44 3.94 -0.15
N TYR A 399 -0.59 3.64 0.62
CA TYR A 399 -1.99 3.73 0.20
C TYR A 399 -2.85 4.44 1.24
N TYR A 400 -3.92 5.07 0.77
CA TYR A 400 -4.85 5.78 1.62
C TYR A 400 -5.74 4.79 2.35
N TYR A 401 -6.39 5.23 3.42
CA TYR A 401 -7.24 4.38 4.27
C TYR A 401 -8.58 4.02 3.60
N ASN A 402 -8.51 3.17 2.58
CA ASN A 402 -9.65 2.68 1.82
C ASN A 402 -10.47 1.63 2.59
N ASP A 403 -11.58 1.20 2.02
CA ASP A 403 -12.53 0.29 2.68
C ASP A 403 -11.95 -1.10 2.96
N LEU A 404 -11.05 -1.60 2.10
CA LEU A 404 -10.33 -2.84 2.36
C LEU A 404 -9.41 -2.71 3.58
N LEU A 405 -8.63 -1.63 3.67
CA LEU A 405 -7.74 -1.38 4.80
C LEU A 405 -8.53 -1.13 6.09
N LYS A 406 -9.73 -0.55 6.03
CA LYS A 406 -10.64 -0.43 7.19
C LYS A 406 -11.09 -1.80 7.70
N ILE A 407 -11.48 -2.71 6.81
CA ILE A 407 -11.85 -4.09 7.19
C ILE A 407 -10.65 -4.79 7.85
N VAL A 408 -9.46 -4.67 7.25
CA VAL A 408 -8.22 -5.23 7.81
C VAL A 408 -7.93 -4.62 9.20
N ALA A 409 -8.07 -3.31 9.36
CA ALA A 409 -7.88 -2.61 10.63
C ALA A 409 -8.87 -3.10 11.70
N MET A 410 -10.14 -3.28 11.36
CA MET A 410 -11.16 -3.82 12.28
C MET A 410 -10.86 -5.26 12.69
N PHE A 411 -10.39 -6.08 11.75
CA PHE A 411 -9.96 -7.44 12.06
C PHE A 411 -8.75 -7.46 13.01
N ILE A 412 -7.75 -6.61 12.77
CA ILE A 412 -6.58 -6.45 13.65
C ILE A 412 -7.02 -5.95 15.04
N LEU A 413 -7.95 -4.99 15.10
CA LEU A 413 -8.51 -4.50 16.36
C LEU A 413 -9.19 -5.64 17.13
N TYR A 414 -10.02 -6.44 16.46
CA TYR A 414 -10.63 -7.63 17.04
C TYR A 414 -9.59 -8.63 17.58
N LEU A 415 -8.52 -8.91 16.83
CA LEU A 415 -7.42 -9.77 17.30
C LEU A 415 -6.76 -9.19 18.56
N CYS A 416 -6.43 -7.91 18.53
CA CYS A 416 -5.78 -7.24 19.66
C CYS A 416 -6.69 -7.15 20.91
N ILE A 417 -8.02 -7.08 20.73
CA ILE A 417 -9.02 -7.22 21.82
C ILE A 417 -9.02 -8.66 22.34
N THR A 418 -9.26 -9.65 21.48
CA THR A 418 -9.37 -11.07 21.89
C THR A 418 -8.09 -11.65 22.49
N GLU A 419 -6.92 -11.16 22.09
CA GLU A 419 -5.64 -11.48 22.74
C GLU A 419 -5.64 -11.10 24.23
N LYS A 420 -6.30 -9.98 24.59
CA LYS A 420 -6.42 -9.51 25.97
C LYS A 420 -7.44 -10.31 26.77
N TYR A 421 -8.48 -10.85 26.13
CA TYR A 421 -9.59 -11.54 26.80
C TYR A 421 -9.48 -13.08 26.82
N ARG A 422 -8.47 -13.68 26.17
CA ARG A 422 -8.23 -15.15 26.19
C ARG A 422 -7.68 -15.72 27.51
N PHE A 423 -7.91 -15.06 28.65
CA PHE A 423 -7.52 -15.55 29.98
C PHE A 423 -8.68 -15.93 30.92
N VAL A 424 -9.95 -15.96 30.45
CA VAL A 424 -11.08 -16.28 31.35
C VAL A 424 -12.03 -17.38 30.84
N ILE A 425 -11.86 -17.92 29.63
CA ILE A 425 -12.78 -18.96 29.13
C ILE A 425 -12.02 -20.24 28.79
N GLY A 426 -12.10 -21.21 29.71
CA GLY A 426 -12.07 -22.64 29.39
C GLY A 426 -10.78 -23.41 29.68
N ARG A 427 -10.38 -23.53 30.96
CA ARG A 427 -9.93 -24.82 31.48
C ARG A 427 -11.10 -25.42 32.27
N ARG A 428 -11.90 -26.24 31.61
CA ARG A 428 -12.62 -27.36 32.19
C ARG A 428 -12.51 -28.52 31.23
#